data_AF-A0A8T6X2H7-F1
#
_entry.id   AF-A0A8T6X2H7-F1
#
_cell.length_a   1.000
_cell.length_b   1.000
_cell.length_c   1.000
_cell.angle_alpha   90.00
_cell.angle_beta   90.00
_cell.angle_gamma   90.00
#
_symmetry.space_group_name_H-M   'P 1'
#
loop_
_entity.id
_entity.type
_entity.pdbx_description
1 polymer ?
#
loop_
_entity_poly.entity_id
_entity_poly.type
_entity_poly.pdbx_seq_one_letter_code
_entity_poly.pdbx_strand_id
1 'polypeptide(L)'
;HLYETDPSGALMAYKAGSIGSGRNAVISLFEDEYEENMTLNACIALGLKALDKATDTDLNADAVEIGLVTDKKPFQKMDPKDVAKHVNAFNKNKE
;
A
#
# COMPACT_ATOMS: atom_id res chain seq x y z
N HIS A 1 11.48 6.99 6.64
CA HIS A 1 10.36 7.80 7.18
C HIS A 1 9.37 8.08 6.06
N LEU A 2 8.07 8.07 6.36
CA LEU A 2 7.01 8.50 5.46
C LEU A 2 6.50 9.86 5.93
N TYR A 3 6.38 10.81 5.01
CA TYR A 3 5.84 12.14 5.29
C TYR A 3 4.71 12.46 4.33
N GLU A 4 3.69 13.14 4.85
CA GLU A 4 2.60 13.71 4.07
C GLU A 4 2.58 15.22 4.29
N THR A 5 2.30 15.96 3.21
CA THR A 5 2.08 17.40 3.28
C THR A 5 0.64 17.71 2.92
N ASP A 6 -0.02 18.49 3.77
CA ASP A 6 -1.35 19.03 3.52
C ASP A 6 -1.23 20.36 2.74
N PRO A 7 -2.21 20.74 1.88
CA PRO A 7 -2.18 22.02 1.17
C PRO A 7 -2.02 23.27 2.05
N SER A 8 -2.33 23.19 3.35
CA SER A 8 -2.05 24.26 4.33
C SER A 8 -0.55 24.48 4.63
N GLY A 9 0.32 23.56 4.21
CA GLY A 9 1.74 23.55 4.55
C GLY A 9 2.09 22.75 5.80
N ALA A 10 1.11 22.11 6.45
CA ALA A 10 1.38 21.17 7.53
C ALA A 10 2.12 19.93 7.01
N LEU A 11 3.14 19.50 7.74
CA LEU A 11 3.95 18.31 7.44
C LEU A 11 3.83 17.33 8.61
N MET A 12 3.49 16.08 8.32
CA MET A 12 3.32 15.05 9.34
C MET A 12 4.06 13.77 8.97
N ALA A 13 4.64 13.10 9.97
CA ALA A 13 5.36 11.84 9.80
C ALA A 13 4.46 10.65 10.17
N TYR A 14 4.51 9.59 9.37
CA TYR A 14 3.71 8.38 9.56
C TYR A 14 4.57 7.11 9.51
N LYS A 15 4.03 6.04 10.11
CA LYS A 15 4.54 4.67 9.92
C LYS A 15 3.85 4.00 8.72
N ALA A 16 2.54 4.20 8.61
CA ALA A 16 1.71 3.87 7.46
C ALA A 16 0.66 4.98 7.28
N GLY A 17 0.25 5.26 6.04
CA GLY A 17 -0.68 6.35 5.73
C GLY A 17 -1.51 6.05 4.50
N SER A 18 -2.68 6.67 4.41
CA SER A 18 -3.60 6.56 3.28
C SER A 18 -4.31 7.89 3.07
N ILE A 19 -4.53 8.23 1.80
CA ILE A 19 -5.30 9.40 1.36
C ILE A 19 -6.36 8.97 0.35
N GLY A 20 -7.35 9.84 0.09
CA GLY A 20 -8.41 9.58 -0.88
C GLY A 20 -9.62 8.82 -0.32
N SER A 21 -10.43 8.26 -1.22
CA SER A 21 -11.63 7.51 -0.86
C SER A 21 -11.28 6.25 -0.07
N GLY A 22 -12.11 5.88 0.91
CA GLY A 22 -11.88 4.70 1.73
C GLY A 22 -10.80 4.85 2.82
N ARG A 23 -10.18 6.02 2.95
CA ARG A 23 -9.12 6.30 3.94
C ARG A 23 -9.44 5.78 5.34
N ASN A 24 -10.63 6.06 5.88
CA ASN A 24 -10.97 5.67 7.25
C ASN A 24 -10.91 4.14 7.45
N ALA A 25 -11.36 3.37 6.45
CA ALA A 25 -11.31 1.91 6.52
C ALA A 25 -9.86 1.39 6.43
N VAL A 26 -9.01 2.05 5.63
CA VAL A 26 -7.59 1.72 5.52
C VAL A 26 -6.82 2.07 6.79
N ILE A 27 -7.10 3.21 7.42
CA ILE A 27 -6.45 3.59 8.67
C ILE A 27 -6.78 2.58 9.76
N SER A 28 -8.04 2.16 9.91
CA SER A 28 -8.39 1.09 10.87
C SER A 28 -7.67 -0.23 10.56
N LEU A 29 -7.57 -0.61 9.28
CA LEU A 29 -6.79 -1.78 8.88
C LEU A 29 -5.32 -1.67 9.29
N PHE A 30 -4.70 -0.50 9.11
CA PHE A 30 -3.31 -0.28 9.54
C PHE A 30 -3.17 -0.25 11.06
N GLU A 31 -4.13 0.28 11.80
CA GLU A 31 -4.12 0.22 13.26
C GLU A 31 -4.14 -1.22 13.78
N ASP A 32 -4.84 -2.11 13.08
CA ASP A 32 -4.98 -3.51 13.46
C ASP A 32 -3.81 -4.40 12.99
N GLU A 33 -3.29 -4.17 11.77
CA GLU A 33 -2.41 -5.13 11.09
C GLU A 33 -0.99 -4.63 10.80
N TYR A 34 -0.72 -3.34 10.98
CA TYR A 34 0.65 -2.85 10.84
C TYR A 34 1.52 -3.30 12.01
N GLU A 35 2.67 -3.88 11.70
CA GLU A 35 3.70 -4.22 12.67
C GLU A 35 5.01 -3.48 12.37
N GLU A 36 5.81 -3.23 13.40
CA GLU A 36 7.16 -2.72 13.18
C GLU A 36 8.05 -3.81 12.56
N ASN A 37 8.96 -3.40 11.68
CA ASN A 37 9.94 -4.28 11.02
C ASN A 37 9.34 -5.35 10.09
N MET A 38 8.16 -5.09 9.51
CA MET A 38 7.60 -5.93 8.45
C MET A 38 8.56 -6.08 7.26
N THR A 39 8.55 -7.27 6.66
CA THR A 39 9.31 -7.52 5.43
C THR A 39 8.68 -6.78 4.25
N LEU A 40 9.46 -6.50 3.20
CA LEU A 40 8.96 -5.81 2.00
C LEU A 40 7.73 -6.51 1.39
N ASN A 41 7.75 -7.85 1.34
CA ASN A 41 6.63 -8.64 0.81
C ASN A 41 5.38 -8.52 1.70
N ALA A 42 5.56 -8.48 3.03
CA ALA A 42 4.46 -8.27 3.96
C ALA A 42 3.86 -6.85 3.81
N CYS A 43 4.70 -5.83 3.63
CA CYS A 43 4.24 -4.47 3.34
C CYS A 43 3.46 -4.37 2.02
N ILE A 44 3.92 -5.05 0.96
CA ILE A 44 3.22 -5.13 -0.32
C ILE A 44 1.83 -5.77 -0.13
N ALA A 45 1.77 -6.90 0.58
CA ALA A 45 0.51 -7.59 0.84
C ALA A 45 -0.47 -6.72 1.67
N LEU A 46 0.03 -6.03 2.69
CA LEU A 46 -0.77 -5.10 3.50
C LEU A 46 -1.27 -3.91 2.68
N GLY A 47 -0.45 -3.38 1.77
CA GLY A 47 -0.86 -2.33 0.83
C GLY A 47 -1.95 -2.78 -0.14
N LEU A 48 -1.87 -4.00 -0.66
CA LEU A 48 -2.94 -4.58 -1.50
C LEU A 48 -4.23 -4.79 -0.67
N LYS A 49 -4.11 -5.29 0.55
CA LYS A 49 -5.26 -5.43 1.46
C LYS A 49 -5.91 -4.09 1.80
N ALA A 50 -5.11 -3.03 1.93
CA ALA A 50 -5.61 -1.67 2.10
C ALA A 50 -6.38 -1.17 0.89
N LEU A 51 -5.84 -1.34 -0.33
CA LEU A 51 -6.54 -0.97 -1.56
C LEU A 51 -7.86 -1.73 -1.68
N ASP A 52 -7.82 -3.03 -1.41
CA ASP A 52 -9.00 -3.88 -1.45
C ASP A 52 -10.07 -3.42 -0.45
N LYS A 53 -9.65 -3.10 0.79
CA LYS A 53 -10.56 -2.59 1.82
C LYS A 53 -11.20 -1.24 1.45
N ALA A 54 -10.54 -0.47 0.58
CA ALA A 54 -11.02 0.83 0.12
C ALA A 54 -11.94 0.74 -1.11
N THR A 55 -12.06 -0.45 -1.74
CA THR A 55 -12.82 -0.65 -2.99
C THR A 55 -13.83 -1.79 -2.86
N ASP A 56 -14.97 -1.68 -3.54
CA ASP A 56 -16.01 -2.74 -3.53
C ASP A 56 -15.81 -3.81 -4.63
N THR A 57 -14.70 -3.75 -5.36
CA THR A 57 -14.38 -4.64 -6.49
C THR A 57 -13.01 -5.25 -6.32
N ASP A 58 -12.77 -6.40 -6.93
CA ASP A 58 -11.43 -6.98 -6.99
C ASP A 58 -10.41 -6.02 -7.62
N LEU A 59 -9.18 -6.12 -7.15
CA LEU A 59 -8.09 -5.27 -7.61
C LEU A 59 -7.75 -5.59 -9.06
N ASN A 60 -7.80 -4.56 -9.90
CA ASN A 60 -7.33 -4.65 -11.28
C ASN A 60 -5.81 -4.43 -11.34
N ALA A 61 -5.07 -5.45 -11.78
CA ALA A 61 -3.62 -5.40 -11.93
C ALA A 61 -3.12 -4.26 -12.84
N ASP A 62 -3.93 -3.82 -13.82
CA ASP A 62 -3.58 -2.72 -14.72
C ASP A 62 -3.80 -1.33 -14.07
N ALA A 63 -4.58 -1.27 -12.99
CA ALA A 63 -4.90 -0.02 -12.28
C ALA A 63 -4.04 0.19 -11.02
N VAL A 64 -3.34 -0.86 -10.55
CA VAL A 64 -2.47 -0.80 -9.38
C VAL A 64 -1.04 -0.48 -9.80
N GLU A 65 -0.42 0.48 -9.13
CA GLU A 65 1.02 0.75 -9.23
C GLU A 65 1.69 0.55 -7.87
N ILE A 66 2.92 0.03 -7.86
CA ILE A 66 3.71 -0.14 -6.63
C ILE A 66 5.07 0.54 -6.80
N GLY A 67 5.39 1.45 -5.88
CA GLY A 67 6.69 2.09 -5.78
C GLY A 67 7.44 1.61 -4.54
N LEU A 68 8.72 1.34 -4.67
CA LEU A 68 9.57 0.82 -3.60
C LEU A 68 10.78 1.73 -3.39
N VAL A 69 11.17 1.92 -2.13
CA VAL A 69 12.40 2.62 -1.75
C VAL A 69 13.01 1.92 -0.53
N THR A 70 14.33 1.72 -0.54
CA THR A 70 15.05 1.11 0.59
C THR A 70 16.32 1.91 0.89
N ASP A 71 17.00 1.57 1.98
CA ASP A 71 18.33 2.07 2.30
C ASP A 71 19.38 1.70 1.23
N LYS A 72 19.20 0.54 0.58
CA LYS A 72 20.14 0.00 -0.42
C LYS A 72 19.86 0.48 -1.84
N LYS A 73 18.63 0.88 -2.15
CA LYS A 73 18.21 1.25 -3.51
C LYS A 73 17.36 2.51 -3.51
N PRO A 74 17.60 3.45 -4.44
CA PRO A 74 16.72 4.60 -4.62
C PRO A 74 15.31 4.15 -4.99
N PHE A 75 14.37 5.10 -5.01
CA PHE A 75 13.01 4.84 -5.46
C PHE A 75 12.98 4.15 -6.83
N GLN A 76 12.18 3.09 -6.93
CA GLN A 76 11.94 2.33 -8.14
C GLN A 76 10.46 2.01 -8.27
N LYS A 77 9.88 2.26 -9.44
CA LYS A 77 8.59 1.67 -9.80
C LYS A 77 8.80 0.18 -10.06
N MET A 78 7.94 -0.66 -9.47
CA MET A 78 7.92 -2.09 -9.74
C MET A 78 7.46 -2.32 -11.19
N ASP A 79 8.03 -3.33 -11.85
CA ASP A 79 7.61 -3.70 -13.20
C ASP A 79 6.12 -4.13 -13.19
N PRO A 80 5.30 -3.68 -14.16
CA PRO A 80 3.88 -4.03 -14.21
C PRO A 80 3.62 -5.54 -14.18
N LYS A 81 4.52 -6.37 -14.74
CA LYS A 81 4.38 -7.84 -14.70
C LYS A 81 4.54 -8.38 -13.28
N ASP A 82 5.40 -7.77 -12.47
CA ASP A 82 5.60 -8.17 -11.08
C ASP A 82 4.46 -7.65 -10.19
N VAL A 83 3.96 -6.43 -10.44
CA VAL A 83 2.73 -5.94 -9.81
C VAL A 83 1.57 -6.89 -10.09
N ALA A 84 1.38 -7.28 -11.34
CA ALA A 84 0.32 -8.22 -11.74
C ALA A 84 0.45 -9.58 -11.04
N LYS A 85 1.67 -10.09 -10.83
CA LYS A 85 1.87 -11.32 -10.03
C LYS A 85 1.39 -11.14 -8.59
N HIS A 86 1.73 -10.03 -7.94
CA HIS A 86 1.29 -9.75 -6.57
C HIS A 86 -0.23 -9.59 -6.48
N VAL A 87 -0.83 -8.81 -7.36
CA VAL A 87 -2.29 -8.58 -7.40
C VAL A 87 -3.06 -9.88 -7.68
N ASN A 88 -2.63 -10.65 -8.68
CA ASN A 88 -3.29 -11.92 -9.01
C ASN A 88 -3.14 -12.95 -7.89
N ALA A 89 -1.99 -13.01 -7.23
CA ALA A 89 -1.81 -13.87 -6.06
C ALA A 89 -2.70 -13.43 -4.89
N PHE A 90 -2.82 -12.13 -4.65
CA PHE A 90 -3.69 -11.58 -3.62
C PHE A 90 -5.16 -11.92 -3.89
N ASN A 91 -5.66 -11.67 -5.11
CA ASN A 91 -7.04 -11.98 -5.48
C ASN A 91 -7.36 -13.48 -5.35
N LYS A 92 -6.43 -14.37 -5.75
CA LYS A 92 -6.61 -15.83 -5.61
C LYS A 92 -6.69 -16.30 -4.15
N ASN A 93 -5.99 -15.64 -3.24
CA ASN A 93 -5.97 -16.03 -1.83
C ASN A 93 -7.18 -15.53 -1.03
N LYS A 94 -8.06 -14.73 -1.64
CA LYS A 94 -9.35 -14.34 -1.05
C LYS A 94 -10.44 -15.42 -1.19
N GLU A 95 -10.31 -16.27 -2.21
CA GLU A 95 -11.22 -17.41 -2.46
C GLU A 95 -10.96 -18.55 -1.45
#